data_AF-A0A225M3D9-F1
#
_entry.id   AF-A0A225M3D9-F1
#
_cell.length_a   1.000
_cell.length_b   1.000
_cell.length_c   1.000
_cell.angle_alpha   90.00
_cell.angle_beta   90.00
_cell.angle_gamma   90.00
#
_symmetry.space_group_name_H-M   'P 1'
#
loop_
_entity.id
_entity.type
_entity.pdbx_description
1 polymer ?
#
loop_
_entity_poly.entity_id
_entity_poly.type
_entity_poly.pdbx_seq_one_letter_code
_entity_poly.pdbx_strand_id
1 'polypeptide(L)' 'MKKESGRSFFDKFCAAGIRPVCPKCGHEGFIALLDDAVVNADKPMAVIACASKSCHAAISVLPASAVWDD' A
#
# COMPACT_ATOMS: atom_id res chain seq x y z
N MET A 1 -14.25 -29.26 30.54
CA MET A 1 -13.44 -29.83 29.43
C MET A 1 -13.10 -28.71 28.46
N LYS A 2 -11.82 -28.33 28.41
CA LYS A 2 -11.29 -27.36 27.43
C LYS A 2 -11.24 -28.03 26.06
N LYS A 3 -11.87 -27.43 25.05
CA LYS A 3 -11.51 -27.69 23.65
C LYS A 3 -10.73 -26.48 23.18
N GLU A 4 -9.42 -26.60 23.20
CA GLU A 4 -8.51 -25.67 22.55
C GLU A 4 -8.70 -25.85 21.04
N SER A 5 -9.50 -24.97 20.45
CA SER A 5 -9.60 -24.87 18.99
C SER A 5 -8.27 -24.35 18.49
N GLY A 6 -7.58 -25.18 17.69
CA GLY A 6 -6.21 -24.99 17.25
C GLY A 6 -5.97 -23.59 16.71
N ARG A 7 -5.09 -22.85 17.40
CA ARG A 7 -4.52 -21.61 16.90
C ARG A 7 -3.64 -21.95 15.70
N SER A 8 -4.01 -21.42 14.54
CA SER A 8 -3.28 -21.61 13.30
C SER A 8 -1.86 -21.07 13.46
N PHE A 9 -0.87 -21.82 12.97
CA PHE A 9 0.55 -21.46 13.03
C PHE A 9 0.85 -20.07 12.44
N PHE A 10 0.00 -19.58 11.54
CA PHE A 10 0.09 -18.26 10.93
C PHE A 10 -0.32 -17.10 11.84
N ASP A 11 -1.15 -17.32 12.87
CA ASP A 11 -1.61 -16.25 13.77
C ASP A 11 -0.49 -15.72 14.68
N LYS A 12 0.63 -16.45 14.80
CA LYS A 12 1.76 -16.05 15.65
C LYS A 12 2.71 -15.06 14.97
N PHE A 13 2.64 -14.90 13.65
CA PHE A 13 3.48 -13.95 12.88
C PHE A 13 2.75 -12.64 12.52
N CYS A 14 1.42 -12.64 12.54
CA CYS A 14 0.61 -11.49 12.13
C CYS A 14 0.03 -10.69 13.30
N ALA A 15 0.59 -10.82 14.52
CA ALA A 15 0.15 -10.06 15.70
C ALA A 15 0.54 -8.57 15.66
N ALA A 16 1.40 -8.17 14.72
CA ALA A 16 1.58 -6.78 14.31
C ALA A 16 1.08 -6.71 12.86
N GLY A 17 0.07 -5.88 12.58
CA GLY A 17 -0.48 -5.73 11.22
C GLY A 17 0.60 -5.57 10.17
N ILE A 18 0.34 -6.06 8.95
CA ILE A 18 1.28 -5.96 7.81
C ILE A 18 1.78 -4.52 7.73
N ARG A 19 3.09 -4.33 7.91
CA ARG A 19 3.77 -3.05 7.69
C ARG A 19 4.38 -3.09 6.29
N PRO A 20 3.67 -2.65 5.26
CA PRO A 20 4.20 -2.72 3.91
C PRO A 20 5.45 -1.84 3.81
N VAL A 21 6.51 -2.41 3.23
CA VAL A 21 7.78 -1.72 2.96
C VAL A 21 7.92 -1.51 1.47
N CYS A 22 8.60 -0.44 1.07
CA CYS A 22 8.90 -0.21 -0.33
C CYS A 22 9.78 -1.35 -0.87
N PRO A 23 9.39 -2.05 -1.96
CA PRO A 23 10.19 -3.14 -2.51
C PRO A 23 11.53 -2.67 -3.12
N LYS A 24 11.66 -1.38 -3.43
CA LYS A 24 12.89 -0.80 -3.99
C LYS A 24 13.92 -0.42 -2.94
N CYS A 25 13.51 0.13 -1.79
CA CYS A 25 14.43 0.70 -0.79
C CYS A 25 14.17 0.27 0.66
N GLY A 26 13.16 -0.55 0.92
CA GLY A 26 12.79 -1.00 2.27
C GLY A 26 12.14 0.07 3.17
N HIS A 27 11.91 1.28 2.67
CA HIS A 27 11.30 2.36 3.45
C HIS A 27 9.87 2.02 3.88
N GLU A 28 9.54 2.30 5.14
CA GLU A 28 8.19 2.18 5.68
C GLU A 28 7.38 3.42 5.34
N GLY A 29 6.36 3.27 4.49
CA GLY A 29 5.41 4.34 4.19
C GLY A 29 5.36 4.73 2.72
N PHE A 30 4.15 5.13 2.33
CA PHE A 30 3.75 5.49 0.98
C PHE A 30 2.95 6.78 1.01
N ILE A 31 3.00 7.51 -0.09
CA ILE A 31 2.20 8.72 -0.33
C ILE A 31 1.34 8.49 -1.57
N ALA A 32 0.12 9.03 -1.56
CA ALA A 32 -0.70 9.13 -2.74
C ALA A 32 -0.47 10.49 -3.40
N LEU A 33 -0.15 10.47 -4.69
CA LEU A 33 0.06 11.66 -5.51
C LEU A 33 -1.07 11.70 -6.53
N LEU A 34 -1.80 12.83 -6.59
CA LEU A 34 -2.74 13.07 -7.68
C LEU A 34 -1.88 13.51 -8.87
N ASP A 35 -1.87 12.71 -9.92
CA ASP A 35 -1.04 12.96 -11.10
C ASP A 35 -1.90 12.86 -12.36
N ASP A 36 -1.84 13.90 -13.18
CA ASP A 36 -2.44 13.97 -14.50
C ASP A 36 -1.50 13.44 -15.60
N ALA A 37 -0.25 13.10 -15.27
CA ALA A 37 0.76 12.62 -16.21
C ALA A 37 0.61 11.14 -16.63
N VAL A 38 -0.44 10.44 -16.20
CA VAL A 38 -0.73 9.08 -16.70
C VAL A 38 -1.28 9.18 -18.13
N VAL A 39 -0.40 9.01 -19.11
CA VAL A 39 -0.73 9.08 -20.53
C VAL A 39 -1.84 8.08 -20.88
N ASN A 40 -2.89 8.57 -21.54
CA ASN A 40 -4.10 7.84 -21.95
C ASN A 40 -5.05 7.43 -20.80
N ALA A 41 -4.95 8.01 -19.61
CA ALA A 41 -5.99 7.85 -18.61
C ALA A 41 -7.27 8.62 -19.02
N ASP A 42 -8.42 7.97 -18.94
CA ASP A 42 -9.74 8.58 -19.17
C ASP A 42 -10.26 9.34 -17.95
N LYS A 43 -9.60 9.18 -16.79
CA LYS A 43 -9.95 9.76 -15.49
C LYS A 43 -8.70 10.22 -14.73
N PRO A 44 -8.83 11.12 -13.74
CA PRO A 44 -7.75 11.44 -12.82
C PRO A 44 -7.24 10.19 -12.11
N MET A 45 -5.92 10.04 -12.02
CA MET A 45 -5.28 8.88 -11.41
C MET A 45 -4.51 9.28 -10.16
N ALA A 46 -4.55 8.41 -9.16
CA ALA A 46 -3.70 8.45 -7.99
C ALA A 46 -2.53 7.50 -8.18
N VAL A 47 -1.31 8.01 -8.04
CA VAL A 47 -0.10 7.20 -7.99
C VAL A 47 0.29 6.98 -6.53
N ILE A 48 0.37 5.72 -6.12
CA ILE A 48 0.92 5.36 -4.81
C ILE A 48 2.43 5.22 -4.94
N ALA A 49 3.18 6.12 -4.33
CA ALA A 49 4.64 6.16 -4.40
C ALA A 49 5.29 5.96 -3.03
N CYS A 50 6.55 5.50 -3.03
CA CYS A 50 7.35 5.46 -1.83
C CYS A 50 7.58 6.87 -1.28
N ALA A 51 7.31 7.08 0.01
CA ALA A 51 7.47 8.37 0.69
C ALA A 51 8.93 8.78 0.93
N SER A 52 9.89 7.89 0.67
CA SER A 52 11.31 8.22 0.80
C SER A 52 11.71 9.25 -0.26
N LYS A 53 12.25 10.38 0.23
CA LYS A 53 12.71 11.53 -0.57
C LYS A 53 13.72 11.20 -1.67
N SER A 54 14.42 10.07 -1.56
CA SER A 54 15.41 9.61 -2.54
C SER A 54 14.91 8.48 -3.43
N CYS A 55 13.76 7.87 -3.13
CA CYS A 55 13.28 6.67 -3.81
C CYS A 55 12.19 6.99 -4.85
N HIS A 56 11.10 7.63 -4.39
CA HIS A 56 9.89 7.96 -5.15
C HIS A 56 9.41 6.87 -6.14
N ALA A 57 9.62 5.59 -5.81
CA ALA A 57 9.17 4.50 -6.66
C ALA A 57 7.64 4.46 -6.69
N ALA A 58 7.06 4.49 -7.89
CA ALA A 58 5.64 4.19 -8.09
C ALA A 58 5.39 2.71 -7.83
N ILE A 59 4.42 2.41 -6.99
CA ILE A 59 4.07 1.05 -6.53
C ILE A 59 2.74 0.62 -7.13
N SER A 60 1.81 1.55 -7.28
CA SER A 60 0.48 1.30 -7.84
C SER A 60 -0.07 2.57 -8.48
N VAL A 61 -1.03 2.37 -9.39
CA VAL A 61 -1.81 3.43 -10.03
C VAL A 61 -3.28 3.05 -9.90
N LEU A 62 -4.09 3.94 -9.33
CA LEU A 62 -5.50 3.73 -9.02
C LEU A 62 -6.33 4.91 -9.55
N PRO A 63 -7.62 4.74 -9.86
CA PRO A 63 -8.50 5.89 -10.07
C PRO A 63 -8.50 6.79 -8.83
N ALA A 64 -8.50 8.11 -9.01
CA ALA A 64 -8.46 9.06 -7.88
C ALA A 64 -9.61 8.83 -6.89
N SER A 65 -10.81 8.51 -7.40
CA SER A 65 -12.01 8.19 -6.60
C SER A 65 -11.90 6.92 -5.75
N ALA A 66 -10.86 6.09 -5.94
CA ALA A 66 -10.60 4.93 -5.10
C ALA A 66 -9.64 5.24 -3.94
N VAL A 67 -9.06 6.45 -3.94
CA VAL A 67 -8.06 6.90 -2.95
C VAL A 67 -8.58 8.08 -2.14
N TRP A 68 -9.32 8.99 -2.77
CA TRP A 68 -9.95 10.13 -2.13
C TRP A 68 -11.46 10.08 -2.35
N ASP A 69 -12.23 10.36 -1.30
CA ASP A 69 -13.66 10.64 -1.41
C ASP A 69 -13.80 12.09 -1.87
N ASP A 70 -14.17 12.30 -3.14
CA ASP A 70 -14.45 13.61 -3.73
C ASP A 70 -15.62 14.35 -3.04
#